data_AF-A0A2V9Z5A2-F1
#
_entry.id   AF-A0A2V9Z5A2-F1
#
_cell.length_a   1.000
_cell.length_b   1.000
_cell.length_c   1.000
_cell.angle_alpha   90.00
_cell.angle_beta   90.00
_cell.angle_gamma   90.00
#
_symmetry.space_group_name_H-M   'P 1'
#
loop_
_entity.id
_entity.type
_entity.pdbx_description
1 polymer ?
#
loop_
_entity_poly.entity_id
_entity_poly.type
_entity_poly.pdbx_seq_one_letter_code
_entity_poly.pdbx_strand_id
1 'polypeptide(L)'
;RQVHVLGVLENSFLFMADLVRAMDIPLVCSFIKPKYAQKQQSGNEPPMLEIFFSQELDFRGKHVLLVEGLVHSGVTADFLMADLRARGAASVKLVTLLDRQMARRVQLQPDYFGFLVDEAFLVGYGLGSADQAYRNLPFVALGNANRTP
;
A
#
# COMPACT_ATOMS: atom_id res chain seq x y z
N ARG A 1 -4.49 14.33 18.97
CA ARG A 1 -5.47 13.46 18.26
C ARG A 1 -4.76 12.17 17.89
N GLN A 2 -5.34 11.00 18.14
CA GLN A 2 -4.70 9.72 17.83
C GLN A 2 -4.81 9.41 16.32
N VAL A 3 -3.74 8.90 15.72
CA VAL A 3 -3.71 8.49 14.30
C VAL A 3 -3.70 6.96 14.19
N HIS A 4 -4.57 6.41 13.35
CA HIS A 4 -4.56 5.00 13.00
C HIS A 4 -3.67 4.79 11.78
N VAL A 5 -2.49 4.21 11.98
CA VAL A 5 -1.52 3.93 10.91
C VAL A 5 -1.82 2.53 10.37
N LEU A 6 -2.26 2.48 9.11
CA LEU A 6 -2.68 1.25 8.44
C LEU A 6 -1.67 0.88 7.35
N GLY A 7 -0.82 -0.12 7.63
CA GLY A 7 0.16 -0.63 6.67
C GLY A 7 -0.44 -1.62 5.68
N VAL A 8 -0.24 -1.39 4.39
CA VAL A 8 -0.61 -2.34 3.33
C VAL A 8 0.50 -3.38 3.17
N LEU A 9 0.21 -4.61 3.55
CA LEU A 9 1.12 -5.73 3.41
C LEU A 9 1.18 -6.21 1.95
N GLU A 10 2.33 -6.69 1.48
CA GLU A 10 3.55 -6.97 2.26
C GLU A 10 4.63 -5.90 2.11
N ASN A 11 4.43 -4.89 1.27
CA ASN A 11 5.49 -3.98 0.85
C ASN A 11 5.77 -2.85 1.86
N SER A 12 4.82 -2.52 2.73
CA SER A 12 4.96 -1.36 3.62
C SER A 12 5.65 -1.64 4.95
N PHE A 13 5.84 -2.90 5.38
CA PHE A 13 6.10 -3.18 6.81
C PHE A 13 7.40 -2.57 7.37
N LEU A 14 8.52 -2.59 6.61
CA LEU A 14 9.77 -1.95 7.06
C LEU A 14 9.64 -0.42 7.06
N PHE A 15 9.11 0.14 5.98
CA PHE A 15 8.86 1.59 5.90
C PHE A 15 7.93 2.07 6.99
N MET A 16 6.82 1.38 7.24
CA MET A 16 5.88 1.69 8.32
C MET A 16 6.58 1.62 9.68
N ALA A 17 7.40 0.59 9.94
CA ALA A 17 8.09 0.44 11.21
C ALA A 17 9.05 1.62 11.48
N ASP A 18 9.77 2.09 10.47
CA ASP A 18 10.64 3.27 10.57
C ASP A 18 9.84 4.56 10.69
N LEU A 19 8.77 4.70 9.90
CA LEU A 19 7.90 5.87 9.92
C LEU A 19 7.28 6.08 11.31
N VAL A 20 6.68 5.04 11.90
CA VAL A 20 6.00 5.18 13.21
C VAL A 20 7.00 5.43 14.35
N ARG A 21 8.25 4.98 14.24
CA ARG A 21 9.32 5.34 15.19
C ARG A 21 9.74 6.81 15.10
N ALA A 22 9.56 7.43 13.94
CA ALA A 22 9.88 8.83 13.69
C ALA A 22 8.70 9.80 13.96
N MET A 23 7.55 9.29 14.43
CA MET A 23 6.35 10.08 14.67
C MET A 23 6.17 10.37 16.18
N ASP A 24 6.21 11.64 16.56
CA ASP A 24 6.05 12.10 17.95
C ASP A 24 4.58 12.29 18.38
N ILE A 25 3.66 11.51 17.80
CA ILE A 25 2.21 11.62 18.05
C ILE A 25 1.61 10.28 18.51
N PRO A 26 0.53 10.30 19.31
CA PRO A 26 -0.17 9.08 19.70
C PRO A 26 -0.72 8.35 18.46
N LEU A 27 -0.38 7.08 18.32
CA LEU A 27 -0.77 6.26 17.17
C LEU A 27 -1.20 4.84 17.55
N VAL A 28 -1.96 4.21 16.67
CA VAL A 28 -2.31 2.78 16.72
C VAL A 28 -1.94 2.17 15.37
N CYS A 29 -1.14 1.11 15.41
CA CYS A 29 -0.71 0.39 14.21
C CYS A 29 -1.67 -0.74 13.88
N SER A 30 -2.00 -0.90 12.61
CA SER A 30 -2.72 -2.06 12.09
C SER A 30 -2.20 -2.39 10.70
N PHE A 31 -2.43 -3.63 10.26
CA PHE A 31 -2.01 -4.10 8.95
C PHE A 31 -3.18 -4.66 8.17
N ILE A 32 -3.12 -4.50 6.86
CA ILE A 32 -4.10 -5.03 5.93
C ILE A 32 -3.38 -5.72 4.79
N LYS A 33 -3.80 -6.92 4.42
CA LYS A 33 -3.25 -7.65 3.27
C LYS A 33 -4.33 -7.78 2.21
N PRO A 34 -4.28 -6.97 1.13
CA PRO A 34 -5.17 -7.15 -0.01
C PRO A 34 -4.98 -8.56 -0.57
N LYS A 35 -6.02 -9.38 -0.57
CA LYS A 35 -6.04 -10.59 -1.40
C LYS A 35 -6.79 -10.25 -2.67
N TYR A 36 -6.20 -10.52 -3.81
CA TYR A 36 -6.85 -10.36 -5.10
C TYR A 36 -7.45 -11.70 -5.51
N ALA A 37 -8.78 -11.81 -5.52
CA ALA A 37 -9.44 -12.93 -6.18
C ALA A 37 -9.86 -12.50 -7.58
N GLN A 38 -9.41 -13.23 -8.60
CA GLN A 38 -10.02 -13.15 -9.92
C GLN A 38 -11.32 -13.95 -9.88
N LYS A 39 -12.45 -13.25 -9.86
CA LYS A 39 -13.72 -13.89 -10.12
C LYS A 39 -13.89 -14.01 -11.63
N GLN A 40 -13.92 -15.24 -12.16
CA GLN A 40 -14.41 -15.45 -13.51
C GLN A 40 -15.91 -15.10 -13.50
N GLN A 41 -16.27 -13.94 -14.06
CA GLN A 41 -17.65 -13.65 -14.39
C GLN A 41 -17.99 -14.33 -15.72
N SER A 42 -19.16 -14.94 -15.82
CA SER A 42 -19.67 -15.46 -17.10
C SER A 42 -19.94 -14.30 -18.06
N GLY A 43 -19.31 -14.30 -19.24
CA GLY A 43 -19.50 -13.28 -20.28
C GLY A 43 -18.23 -12.49 -20.63
N ASN A 44 -18.39 -11.38 -21.37
CA ASN A 44 -17.32 -10.46 -21.77
C ASN A 44 -17.00 -9.38 -20.70
N GLU A 45 -17.38 -9.59 -19.43
CA GLU A 45 -17.14 -8.60 -18.37
C GLU A 45 -15.67 -8.65 -17.89
N PRO A 46 -15.05 -7.48 -17.62
CA PRO A 46 -13.68 -7.43 -17.15
C PRO A 46 -13.56 -8.07 -15.75
N PRO A 47 -12.45 -8.77 -15.45
CA PRO A 47 -12.28 -9.46 -14.19
C PRO A 47 -12.41 -8.51 -13.00
N MET A 48 -13.34 -8.84 -12.08
CA MET A 48 -13.55 -8.08 -10.86
C MET A 48 -12.50 -8.44 -9.81
N LEU A 49 -11.89 -7.41 -9.23
CA LEU A 49 -10.88 -7.52 -8.18
C LEU A 49 -11.57 -7.49 -6.80
N GLU A 50 -11.84 -8.65 -6.20
CA GLU A 50 -12.29 -8.69 -4.81
C GLU A 50 -11.06 -8.56 -3.89
N ILE A 51 -11.07 -7.54 -3.01
CA ILE A 51 -10.01 -7.27 -2.02
C ILE A 51 -10.51 -7.77 -0.66
N PHE A 52 -9.89 -8.83 -0.13
CA PHE A 52 -10.20 -9.34 1.21
C PHE A 52 -9.29 -8.75 2.28
N PHE A 53 -9.83 -8.59 3.49
CA PHE A 53 -9.12 -8.08 4.66
C PHE A 53 -9.03 -9.15 5.75
N SER A 54 -7.89 -9.22 6.43
CA SER A 54 -7.66 -10.23 7.48
C SER A 54 -8.29 -9.90 8.83
N GLN A 55 -8.72 -8.65 9.05
CA GLN A 55 -9.23 -8.18 10.35
C GLN A 55 -10.41 -7.22 10.14
N GLU A 56 -11.46 -7.37 10.94
CA GLU A 56 -12.52 -6.36 11.09
C GLU A 56 -11.97 -5.19 11.93
N LEU A 57 -11.37 -4.22 11.25
CA LEU A 57 -10.89 -2.99 11.88
C LEU A 57 -11.99 -1.93 11.80
N ASP A 58 -12.47 -1.46 12.94
CA ASP A 58 -13.38 -0.31 13.00
C ASP A 58 -12.58 0.98 12.82
N PHE A 59 -12.89 1.74 11.77
CA PHE A 59 -12.28 3.05 11.48
C PHE A 59 -13.26 4.22 11.63
N ARG A 60 -14.48 3.97 12.11
CA ARG A 60 -15.48 5.03 12.24
C ARG A 60 -15.00 6.14 13.19
N GLY A 61 -15.08 7.38 12.72
CA GLY A 61 -14.65 8.57 13.47
C GLY A 61 -13.13 8.70 13.64
N LYS A 62 -12.32 7.83 13.04
CA LYS A 62 -10.85 7.80 13.21
C LYS A 62 -10.12 8.53 12.09
N HIS A 63 -8.97 9.10 12.41
CA HIS A 63 -8.04 9.65 11.44
C HIS A 63 -7.07 8.57 10.99
N VAL A 64 -7.13 8.17 9.73
CA VAL A 64 -6.35 7.06 9.17
C VAL A 64 -5.22 7.57 8.29
N LEU A 65 -4.01 7.04 8.51
CA LEU A 65 -2.86 7.18 7.64
C LEU A 65 -2.59 5.83 6.99
N LEU A 66 -2.92 5.70 5.71
CA LEU A 66 -2.64 4.52 4.89
C LEU A 66 -1.17 4.56 4.46
N VAL A 67 -0.41 3.49 4.75
CA VAL A 67 1.03 3.39 4.47
C VAL A 67 1.28 2.32 3.41
N GLU A 68 1.88 2.73 2.30
CA GLU A 68 2.31 1.88 1.19
C GLU A 68 3.85 1.86 1.07
N GLY A 69 4.40 0.77 0.55
CA GLY A 69 5.82 0.73 0.19
C GLY A 69 6.08 1.35 -1.19
N LEU A 70 5.16 1.13 -2.13
CA LEU A 70 5.23 1.62 -3.51
C LEU A 70 3.82 1.83 -4.03
N VAL A 71 3.50 3.04 -4.49
CA VAL A 71 2.26 3.28 -5.25
C VAL A 71 2.58 3.23 -6.73
N HIS A 72 2.06 2.19 -7.40
CA HIS A 72 2.24 1.96 -8.84
C HIS A 72 1.03 2.46 -9.63
N SER A 73 0.04 1.60 -9.91
CA SER A 73 -1.18 2.00 -10.62
C SER A 73 -2.10 2.91 -9.80
N GLY A 74 -1.99 2.87 -8.47
CA GLY A 74 -2.85 3.57 -7.52
C GLY A 74 -4.22 2.92 -7.28
N VAL A 75 -4.60 1.90 -8.06
CA VAL A 75 -5.95 1.30 -7.99
C VAL A 75 -6.26 0.73 -6.60
N THR A 76 -5.33 -0.03 -6.00
CA THR A 76 -5.53 -0.61 -4.67
C THR A 76 -5.64 0.48 -3.60
N ALA A 77 -4.72 1.45 -3.61
CA ALA A 77 -4.71 2.53 -2.63
C ALA A 77 -5.99 3.39 -2.74
N ASP A 78 -6.42 3.74 -3.95
CA ASP A 78 -7.65 4.50 -4.19
C ASP A 78 -8.89 3.75 -3.68
N PHE A 79 -9.01 2.46 -4.00
CA PHE A 79 -10.07 1.61 -3.48
C PHE A 79 -10.08 1.57 -1.94
N LEU A 80 -8.92 1.35 -1.32
CA LEU A 80 -8.81 1.30 0.15
C LEU A 80 -9.20 2.63 0.78
N MET A 81 -8.76 3.75 0.20
CA MET A 81 -9.12 5.07 0.70
C MET A 81 -10.62 5.33 0.58
N ALA A 82 -11.25 4.90 -0.52
CA ALA A 82 -12.70 5.00 -0.71
C ALA A 82 -13.47 4.13 0.30
N ASP A 83 -13.08 2.87 0.50
CA ASP A 83 -13.69 1.95 1.47
C ASP A 83 -13.58 2.49 2.91
N LEU A 84 -12.41 2.99 3.32
CA LEU A 84 -12.21 3.58 4.65
C LEU A 84 -13.11 4.81 4.88
N ARG A 85 -13.27 5.67 3.87
CA ARG A 85 -14.18 6.82 3.93
C ARG A 85 -15.63 6.37 4.03
N ALA A 86 -16.04 5.39 3.23
CA ALA A 86 -17.39 4.83 3.24
C ALA A 86 -17.76 4.19 4.59
N ARG A 87 -16.77 3.60 5.29
CA ARG A 87 -16.94 3.06 6.66
C ARG A 87 -17.02 4.14 7.74
N GLY A 88 -16.86 5.41 7.38
CA GLY A 88 -17.02 6.55 8.28
C GLY A 88 -15.73 7.04 8.94
N ALA A 89 -14.56 6.81 8.34
CA ALA A 89 -13.33 7.43 8.79
C ALA A 89 -13.43 8.97 8.78
N ALA A 90 -12.92 9.63 9.83
CA ALA A 90 -12.96 11.08 9.95
C ALA A 90 -12.01 11.76 8.94
N SER A 91 -10.88 11.12 8.61
CA SER A 91 -10.03 11.50 7.50
C SER A 91 -9.21 10.30 7.04
N VAL A 92 -8.85 10.27 5.76
CA VAL A 92 -7.94 9.25 5.21
C VAL A 92 -6.87 9.96 4.39
N LYS A 93 -5.61 9.75 4.78
CA LYS A 93 -4.42 10.22 4.06
C LYS A 93 -3.58 9.05 3.60
N LEU A 94 -2.82 9.25 2.52
CA LEU A 94 -1.91 8.26 1.94
C LEU A 94 -0.46 8.72 2.07
N VAL A 95 0.39 7.85 2.60
CA VAL A 95 1.85 7.99 2.55
C VAL A 95 2.46 6.77 1.86
N THR A 96 3.44 7.01 1.00
CA THR A 96 4.22 5.95 0.36
C THR A 96 5.71 6.23 0.43
N LEU A 97 6.53 5.19 0.51
CA LEU A 97 7.98 5.40 0.37
C LEU A 97 8.31 5.81 -1.07
N LEU A 98 7.81 5.04 -2.04
CA LEU A 98 8.07 5.24 -3.47
C LEU A 98 6.78 5.56 -4.21
N ASP A 99 6.80 6.56 -5.08
CA ASP A 99 5.66 6.92 -5.93
C ASP A 99 6.03 6.88 -7.42
N ARG A 100 5.36 6.01 -8.17
CA ARG A 100 5.55 5.85 -9.62
C ARG A 100 4.39 6.48 -10.39
N GLN A 101 4.49 7.78 -10.61
CA GLN A 101 3.39 8.57 -11.19
C GLN A 101 3.10 8.25 -12.65
N MET A 102 4.13 7.89 -13.44
CA MET A 102 3.98 7.57 -14.87
C MET A 102 3.10 6.33 -15.13
N ALA A 103 2.92 5.46 -14.14
CA ALA A 103 2.14 4.23 -14.27
C ALA A 103 0.72 4.34 -13.71
N ARG A 104 0.29 5.55 -13.30
CA ARG A 104 -0.97 5.76 -12.61
C ARG A 104 -2.17 5.47 -13.52
N ARG A 105 -3.19 4.80 -12.97
CA ARG A 105 -4.44 4.45 -13.68
C ARG A 105 -5.69 5.12 -13.10
N VAL A 106 -5.53 5.85 -12.00
CA VAL A 106 -6.58 6.56 -11.26
C VAL A 106 -6.09 7.95 -10.88
N GLN A 107 -6.99 8.89 -10.62
CA GLN A 107 -6.61 10.23 -10.15
C GLN A 107 -6.24 10.20 -8.66
N LEU A 108 -5.08 9.61 -8.35
CA LEU A 108 -4.57 9.45 -6.99
C LEU A 108 -3.21 10.14 -6.83
N GLN A 109 -3.14 11.06 -5.88
CA GLN A 109 -1.92 11.70 -5.41
C GLN A 109 -1.71 11.35 -3.93
N PRO A 110 -0.59 10.71 -3.54
CA PRO A 110 -0.23 10.55 -2.14
C PRO A 110 -0.11 11.90 -1.44
N ASP A 111 -0.64 12.02 -0.22
CA ASP A 111 -0.44 13.20 0.62
C ASP A 111 1.04 13.38 0.97
N TYR A 112 1.77 12.27 1.10
CA TYR A 112 3.18 12.23 1.41
C TYR A 112 3.86 11.13 0.57
N PHE A 113 5.04 11.43 0.02
CA PHE A 113 5.89 10.42 -0.59
C PHE A 113 7.35 10.68 -0.27
N GLY A 114 8.16 9.62 -0.17
CA GLY A 114 9.60 9.73 0.04
C GLY A 114 10.33 10.08 -1.26
N PHE A 115 10.13 9.26 -2.30
CA PHE A 115 10.85 9.35 -3.56
C PHE A 115 9.93 9.15 -4.77
N LEU A 116 10.16 9.91 -5.83
CA LEU A 116 9.62 9.64 -7.16
C LEU A 116 10.52 8.61 -7.85
N VAL A 117 9.91 7.64 -8.52
CA VAL A 117 10.64 6.58 -9.23
C VAL A 117 10.02 6.32 -10.60
N ASP A 118 10.86 6.03 -11.58
CA ASP A 118 10.44 5.68 -12.94
C ASP A 118 10.69 4.19 -13.24
N GLU A 119 11.56 3.57 -12.46
CA GLU A 119 12.01 2.19 -12.55
C GLU A 119 10.84 1.21 -12.50
N ALA A 120 10.86 0.23 -13.39
CA ALA A 120 9.80 -0.75 -13.49
C ALA A 120 9.83 -1.81 -12.37
N PHE A 121 11.00 -2.05 -11.77
CA PHE A 121 11.18 -3.14 -10.83
C PHE A 121 12.21 -2.79 -9.75
N LEU A 122 11.71 -2.63 -8.52
CA LEU A 122 12.49 -2.27 -7.34
C LEU A 122 12.26 -3.32 -6.25
N VAL A 123 13.32 -3.63 -5.51
CA VAL A 123 13.32 -4.57 -4.38
C VAL A 123 14.05 -3.97 -3.20
N GLY A 124 13.91 -4.57 -2.03
CA GLY A 124 14.56 -4.11 -0.81
C GLY A 124 13.74 -3.13 -0.01
N TYR A 125 14.17 -2.90 1.22
CA TYR A 125 13.49 -2.05 2.20
C TYR A 125 11.99 -2.40 2.35
N GLY A 126 11.70 -3.69 2.40
CA GLY A 126 10.35 -4.25 2.53
C GLY A 126 9.72 -4.63 1.21
N LEU A 127 10.19 -4.11 0.08
CA LEU A 127 9.74 -4.49 -1.26
C LEU A 127 10.29 -5.86 -1.66
N GLY A 128 9.40 -6.75 -2.10
CA GLY A 128 9.75 -8.10 -2.50
C GLY A 128 9.78 -8.27 -4.02
N SER A 129 10.62 -9.20 -4.48
CA SER A 129 10.55 -9.74 -5.84
C SER A 129 9.32 -10.66 -6.03
N ALA A 130 9.15 -11.19 -7.24
CA ALA A 130 8.05 -12.11 -7.56
C ALA A 130 8.03 -13.35 -6.64
N ASP A 131 9.19 -13.90 -6.31
CA ASP A 131 9.42 -15.01 -5.38
C ASP A 131 9.47 -14.58 -3.89
N GLN A 132 9.10 -13.34 -3.57
CA GLN A 132 9.06 -12.77 -2.21
C GLN A 132 10.43 -12.57 -1.54
N ALA A 133 11.54 -12.69 -2.28
CA ALA A 133 12.89 -12.47 -1.78
C ALA A 133 13.26 -10.97 -1.67
N TYR A 134 14.45 -10.69 -1.14
CA TYR A 134 15.12 -9.38 -1.05
C TYR A 134 14.47 -8.31 -0.15
N ARG A 135 13.31 -8.57 0.47
CA ARG A 135 12.63 -7.62 1.37
C ARG A 135 13.52 -7.09 2.50
N ASN A 136 14.49 -7.90 2.94
CA ASN A 136 15.40 -7.60 4.05
C ASN A 136 16.61 -6.72 3.69
N LEU A 137 16.79 -6.34 2.42
CA LEU A 137 17.85 -5.40 2.06
C LEU A 137 17.61 -4.06 2.77
N PRO A 138 18.62 -3.45 3.40
CA PRO A 138 18.46 -2.20 4.13
C PRO A 138 18.38 -0.97 3.21
N PHE A 139 18.37 -1.18 1.89
CA PHE A 139 18.27 -0.17 0.85
C PHE A 139 17.31 -0.65 -0.24
N VAL A 140 16.83 0.30 -1.04
CA VAL A 140 16.10 0.01 -2.29
C VAL A 140 17.12 -0.24 -3.40
N ALA A 141 16.91 -1.29 -4.18
CA ALA A 141 17.76 -1.66 -5.31
C ALA A 141 16.94 -1.92 -6.57
N LEU A 142 17.58 -1.73 -7.72
CA LEU A 142 17.07 -2.21 -8.99
C LEU A 142 16.97 -3.74 -8.94
N GLY A 143 15.77 -4.26 -9.15
CA GLY A 143 15.59 -5.69 -9.37
C GLY A 143 15.94 -6.06 -10.81
N ASN A 144 16.35 -7.31 -11.03
CA ASN A 144 16.47 -7.85 -12.38
C ASN A 144 15.20 -8.62 -12.75
N ALA A 145 14.37 -8.04 -13.63
CA ALA A 145 13.12 -8.65 -14.07
C ALA A 145 13.31 -10.00 -14.79
N ASN A 146 14.52 -10.31 -15.27
CA ASN A 146 14.86 -11.57 -15.94
C ASN A 146 15.33 -12.69 -14.99
N ARG A 147 15.20 -12.52 -13.67
CA ARG A 147 15.43 -13.58 -12.68
C ARG A 147 14.12 -13.98 -12.01
N THR A 148 13.27 -14.67 -12.75
CA THR A 148 12.44 -15.76 -12.23
C THR A 148 13.22 -17.06 -12.42
N PRO A 149 13.04 -18.10 -11.57
CA PRO A 149 13.92 -19.27 -11.50
C PRO A 149 14.23 -19.93 -12.84
#